data_AF-A0AB73HSP5-F1
#
_entry.id   AF-A0AB73HSP5-F1
#
_cell.length_a   1.000
_cell.length_b   1.000
_cell.length_c   1.000
_cell.angle_alpha   90.00
_cell.angle_beta   90.00
_cell.angle_gamma   90.00
#
_symmetry.space_group_name_H-M   'P 1'
#
loop_
_entity.id
_entity.type
_entity.pdbx_description
1 polymer ?
#
loop_
_entity_poly.entity_id
_entity_poly.type
_entity_poly.pdbx_seq_one_letter_code
_entity_poly.pdbx_strand_id
1 'polypeptide(L)'
;MLKKLFAKKKPDDRKEEDLVPTPIPALIAILLNKEREKGSPLTEAEVIEIRDNAICMMLPASVKMQMEESRGYPDLNPEYVWEQWQTARLELSEGS
;
A
#
# COMPACT_ATOMS: atom_id res chain seq x y z
N MET A 1 -39.23 -17.90 28.14
CA MET A 1 -38.77 -17.74 26.74
C MET A 1 -37.30 -17.30 26.68
N LEU A 2 -36.33 -18.19 26.98
CA LEU A 2 -34.89 -17.83 27.00
C LEU A 2 -33.98 -18.70 26.11
N LYS A 3 -34.53 -19.68 25.37
CA LYS A 3 -33.72 -20.62 24.55
C LYS A 3 -33.06 -20.00 23.30
N LYS A 4 -33.37 -18.74 22.96
CA LYS A 4 -32.81 -18.06 21.77
C LYS A 4 -31.53 -17.26 22.04
N LEU A 5 -31.12 -17.08 23.29
CA LEU A 5 -29.96 -16.25 23.65
C LEU A 5 -28.59 -16.94 23.44
N PHE A 6 -28.59 -18.26 23.21
CA PHE A 6 -27.38 -19.07 23.01
C PHE A 6 -27.42 -19.85 21.70
N ALA A 7 -28.03 -19.29 20.65
CA ALA A 7 -27.83 -19.84 19.31
C ALA A 7 -26.33 -19.69 18.98
N LYS A 8 -25.62 -20.82 18.86
CA LYS A 8 -24.23 -20.84 18.37
C LYS A 8 -24.20 -20.02 17.07
N LYS A 9 -23.39 -18.94 17.05
CA LYS A 9 -23.06 -18.24 15.80
C LYS A 9 -22.62 -19.32 14.81
N LYS A 10 -23.21 -19.32 13.61
CA LYS A 10 -22.73 -20.16 12.52
C LYS A 10 -21.22 -19.86 12.34
N PRO A 11 -20.38 -20.88 12.10
CA PRO A 11 -18.99 -20.63 11.76
C PRO A 11 -18.97 -19.68 10.55
N ASP A 12 -18.15 -18.65 10.66
CA ASP A 12 -17.93 -17.68 9.60
C ASP A 12 -17.30 -18.44 8.42
N ASP A 13 -18.00 -18.49 7.30
CA ASP A 13 -17.63 -19.20 6.08
C ASP A 13 -16.81 -18.32 5.13
N ARG A 14 -16.51 -17.07 5.53
CA ARG A 14 -15.53 -16.23 4.85
C ARG A 14 -14.17 -16.89 4.97
N LYS A 15 -13.53 -17.17 3.83
CA LYS A 15 -12.11 -17.51 3.83
C LYS A 15 -11.38 -16.35 4.50
N GLU A 16 -10.68 -16.63 5.59
CA GLU A 16 -9.76 -15.66 6.19
C GLU A 16 -8.71 -15.34 5.13
N GLU A 17 -8.76 -14.12 4.61
CA GLU A 17 -7.72 -13.62 3.70
C GLU A 17 -6.50 -13.20 4.51
N ASP A 18 -5.32 -13.47 3.95
CA ASP A 18 -4.07 -12.98 4.54
C ASP A 18 -4.09 -11.45 4.58
N LEU A 19 -3.72 -10.91 5.75
CA LEU A 19 -3.54 -9.48 5.93
C LEU A 19 -2.16 -9.08 5.41
N VAL A 20 -2.13 -8.09 4.53
CA VAL A 20 -0.91 -7.53 3.98
C VAL A 20 -0.67 -6.12 4.53
N PRO A 21 0.59 -5.77 4.86
CA PRO A 21 0.92 -4.40 5.19
C PRO A 21 0.73 -3.52 3.95
N THR A 22 -0.15 -2.53 4.06
CA THR A 22 -0.45 -1.60 2.97
C THR A 22 -0.06 -0.18 3.41
N PRO A 23 0.90 0.47 2.73
CA PRO A 23 1.28 1.85 3.01
C PRO A 23 0.10 2.81 2.86
N ILE A 24 -0.10 3.69 3.84
CA ILE A 24 -1.12 4.74 3.85
C ILE A 24 -0.44 6.07 4.23
N PRO A 25 -0.23 7.02 3.30
CA PRO A 25 -0.59 6.96 1.87
C PRO A 25 0.28 6.00 1.05
N ALA A 26 -0.05 5.85 -0.24
CA ALA A 26 0.68 5.00 -1.19
C ALA A 26 2.18 5.31 -1.22
N LEU A 27 3.05 4.30 -1.28
CA LEU A 27 4.50 4.51 -1.36
C LEU A 27 4.91 5.35 -2.57
N ILE A 28 4.33 5.09 -3.74
CA ILE A 28 4.60 5.89 -4.95
C ILE A 28 4.29 7.38 -4.73
N ALA A 29 3.23 7.69 -3.98
CA ALA A 29 2.83 9.07 -3.69
C ALA A 29 3.75 9.72 -2.66
N ILE A 30 4.18 8.97 -1.63
CA ILE A 30 5.16 9.46 -0.64
C ILE A 30 6.48 9.79 -1.32
N LEU A 31 7.00 8.88 -2.14
CA LEU A 31 8.27 9.05 -2.85
C LEU A 31 8.22 10.22 -3.84
N LEU A 32 7.14 10.34 -4.63
CA LEU A 32 6.95 11.47 -5.53
C LEU A 32 6.95 12.80 -4.78
N ASN A 33 6.22 12.88 -3.67
CA ASN A 33 6.20 14.09 -2.86
C ASN A 33 7.60 14.40 -2.28
N LYS A 34 8.32 13.40 -1.76
CA LYS A 34 9.66 13.57 -1.19
C LYS A 34 10.69 13.99 -2.22
N GLU A 35 10.64 13.43 -3.43
CA GLU A 35 11.54 13.83 -4.51
C GLU A 35 11.27 15.27 -4.97
N ARG A 36 9.99 15.67 -5.05
CA ARG A 36 9.58 17.05 -5.35
C ARG A 36 10.01 18.03 -4.26
N GLU A 37 9.85 17.66 -2.99
CA GLU A 37 10.32 18.45 -1.83
C GLU A 37 11.85 18.63 -1.86
N LYS A 38 12.59 17.56 -2.21
CA LYS A 38 14.05 17.58 -2.33
C LYS A 38 14.53 18.39 -3.55
N GLY A 39 13.72 18.45 -4.61
CA GLY A 39 14.06 19.12 -5.87
C GLY A 39 15.16 18.43 -6.68
N SER A 40 15.52 17.19 -6.33
CA SER A 40 16.50 16.36 -7.02
C SER A 40 16.17 14.88 -6.82
N PRO A 41 16.65 13.98 -7.69
CA PRO A 41 16.44 12.54 -7.54
C PRO A 41 16.71 12.01 -6.13
N LEU A 42 15.82 11.15 -5.63
CA LEU A 42 16.09 10.35 -4.43
C LEU A 42 17.18 9.32 -4.75
N THR A 43 18.09 9.15 -3.80
CA THR A 43 19.06 8.06 -3.76
C THR A 43 18.38 6.77 -3.30
N GLU A 44 18.99 5.63 -3.58
CA GLU A 44 18.49 4.33 -3.11
C GLU A 44 18.32 4.30 -1.59
N ALA A 45 19.31 4.81 -0.84
CA ALA A 45 19.24 4.87 0.61
C ALA A 45 18.01 5.67 1.12
N GLU A 46 17.73 6.82 0.51
CA GLU A 46 16.54 7.63 0.88
C GLU A 46 15.23 6.91 0.54
N VAL A 47 15.16 6.22 -0.61
CA VAL A 47 13.97 5.45 -0.99
C VAL A 47 13.72 4.31 0.01
N ILE A 48 14.77 3.59 0.39
CA ILE A 48 14.70 2.52 1.39
C ILE A 48 14.25 3.09 2.74
N GLU A 49 14.85 4.18 3.20
CA GLU A 49 14.50 4.84 4.46
C GLU A 49 13.03 5.30 4.48
N ILE A 50 12.55 5.89 3.39
CA ILE A 50 11.15 6.31 3.26
C ILE A 50 10.21 5.09 3.34
N ARG A 51 10.56 3.99 2.68
CA ARG A 51 9.78 2.74 2.71
C ARG A 51 9.73 2.12 4.10
N ASP A 52 10.85 2.08 4.81
CA ASP A 52 10.92 1.52 6.17
C ASP A 52 10.15 2.35 7.20
N ASN A 53 9.99 3.66 6.96
CA ASN A 53 9.25 4.58 7.82
C ASN A 53 7.80 4.84 7.37
N ALA A 54 7.33 4.20 6.30
CA ALA A 54 5.97 4.37 5.82
C ALA A 54 4.95 3.77 6.79
N ILE A 55 3.94 4.56 7.16
CA ILE A 55 2.84 4.07 8.00
C ILE A 55 2.05 3.03 7.21
N CYS A 56 1.91 1.83 7.78
CA CYS A 56 1.20 0.72 7.15
C CYS A 56 -0.08 0.37 7.93
N MET A 57 -1.14 0.05 7.19
CA MET A 57 -2.35 -0.58 7.72
C MET A 57 -2.40 -2.04 7.26
N MET A 58 -2.71 -2.95 8.18
CA MET A 58 -2.92 -4.36 7.84
C MET A 58 -4.30 -4.52 7.21
N LEU A 59 -4.34 -4.87 5.93
CA LEU A 59 -5.57 -4.99 5.14
C LEU A 59 -5.66 -6.36 4.48
N PRO A 60 -6.87 -6.93 4.29
CA PRO A 60 -7.04 -8.06 3.40
C PRO A 60 -6.53 -7.72 1.99
N ALA A 61 -5.90 -8.69 1.32
CA ALA A 61 -5.37 -8.50 -0.02
C ALA A 61 -6.42 -7.97 -1.02
N SER A 62 -7.67 -8.44 -0.92
CA SER A 62 -8.77 -7.93 -1.75
C SER A 62 -9.10 -6.46 -1.51
N VAL A 63 -8.94 -5.96 -0.29
CA VAL A 63 -9.18 -4.56 0.07
C VAL A 63 -8.04 -3.69 -0.45
N LYS A 64 -6.78 -4.13 -0.31
CA LYS A 64 -5.63 -3.44 -0.94
C LYS A 64 -5.87 -3.25 -2.44
N MET A 65 -6.28 -4.32 -3.13
CA MET A 65 -6.53 -4.29 -4.58
C MET A 65 -7.64 -3.30 -4.94
N GLN A 66 -8.77 -3.31 -4.22
CA GLN A 66 -9.84 -2.33 -4.41
C GLN A 66 -9.36 -0.88 -4.19
N MET A 67 -8.45 -0.65 -3.24
CA MET A 67 -7.86 0.68 -3.02
C MET A 67 -6.95 1.11 -4.16
N GLU A 68 -6.19 0.20 -4.76
CA GLU A 68 -5.36 0.48 -5.96
C GLU A 68 -6.26 0.78 -7.17
N GLU A 69 -7.29 -0.04 -7.41
CA GLU A 69 -8.28 0.18 -8.47
C GLU A 69 -9.00 1.53 -8.32
N SER A 70 -9.45 1.86 -7.11
CA SER A 70 -10.12 3.14 -6.85
C SER A 70 -9.20 4.35 -7.00
N ARG A 71 -7.88 4.20 -6.76
CA ARG A 71 -6.89 5.25 -7.02
C ARG A 71 -6.55 5.38 -8.51
N GLY A 72 -6.73 4.32 -9.28
CA GLY A 72 -6.43 4.26 -10.71
C GLY A 72 -4.98 3.90 -11.05
N TYR A 73 -4.18 3.49 -10.06
CA TYR A 73 -2.79 3.06 -10.24
C TYR A 73 -2.38 2.05 -9.15
N PRO A 74 -1.54 1.06 -9.47
CA PRO A 74 -0.95 0.17 -8.48
C PRO A 74 0.07 0.91 -7.61
N ASP A 75 0.29 0.45 -6.37
CA ASP A 75 1.40 0.95 -5.56
C ASP A 75 2.70 0.17 -5.83
N LEU A 76 3.82 0.65 -5.29
CA LEU A 76 5.10 -0.03 -5.39
C LEU A 76 5.12 -1.27 -4.49
N ASN A 77 5.77 -2.34 -4.95
CA ASN A 77 6.12 -3.48 -4.14
C ASN A 77 7.26 -3.08 -3.17
N PRO A 78 7.06 -3.13 -1.84
CA PRO A 78 8.10 -2.78 -0.88
C PRO A 78 9.41 -3.55 -1.08
N GLU A 79 9.36 -4.82 -1.49
CA GLU A 79 10.55 -5.66 -1.71
C GLU A 79 11.42 -5.20 -2.90
N TYR A 80 10.80 -4.53 -3.88
CA TYR A 80 11.46 -4.03 -5.11
C TYR A 80 11.28 -2.52 -5.26
N VAL A 81 11.17 -1.80 -4.13
CA VAL A 81 10.76 -0.40 -4.12
C VAL A 81 11.73 0.49 -4.88
N TRP A 82 13.03 0.16 -4.85
CA TRP A 82 14.05 0.95 -5.53
C TRP A 82 13.92 0.85 -7.05
N GLU A 83 13.89 -0.37 -7.57
CA GLU A 83 13.80 -0.64 -9.01
C GLU A 83 12.49 -0.10 -9.59
N GLN A 84 11.37 -0.34 -8.90
CA GLN A 84 10.08 0.17 -9.35
C GLN A 84 9.99 1.70 -9.25
N TRP A 85 10.61 2.32 -8.24
CA TRP A 85 10.68 3.79 -8.16
C TRP A 85 11.47 4.40 -9.31
N GLN A 86 12.59 3.78 -9.72
CA GLN A 86 13.37 4.27 -10.87
C GLN A 86 12.54 4.31 -12.16
N THR A 87 11.68 3.31 -12.39
CA THR A 87 10.75 3.32 -13.51
C THR A 87 9.64 4.37 -13.32
N ALA A 88 8.95 4.31 -12.18
CA ALA A 88 7.79 5.18 -11.91
C ALA A 88 8.14 6.67 -11.95
N ARG A 89 9.30 7.08 -11.41
CA ARG A 89 9.70 8.49 -11.38
C ARG A 89 9.95 9.08 -12.77
N LEU A 90 10.38 8.25 -13.73
CA LEU A 90 10.57 8.67 -15.13
C LEU A 90 9.20 8.90 -15.78
N GLU A 91 8.29 7.92 -15.67
CA GLU A 91 6.93 8.01 -16.21
C GLU A 91 6.16 9.22 -15.65
N LEU A 92 6.30 9.47 -14.35
CA LEU A 92 5.68 10.61 -13.67
C LEU A 92 6.33 11.96 -14.02
N SER A 93 7.59 11.96 -14.44
CA SER A 93 8.29 13.17 -14.90
C SER A 93 7.95 13.55 -16.34
N GLU A 94 7.65 12.57 -17.19
CA GLU A 94 7.29 12.78 -18.61
C GLU A 94 5.84 13.28 -18.79
N GLY A 95 5.01 13.17 -17.75
CA GLY A 95 3.62 13.63 -17.75
C GLY A 95 3.37 15.01 -17.12
N SER A 96 4.42 15.78 -16.78
CA SER A 96 4.32 17.12 -16.16
C SER A 96 4.68 18.26 -17.10
#